data_AF-A0A817G0R1-F1
#
_entry.id   AF-A0A817G0R1-F1
#
_cell.length_a   1.000
_cell.length_b   1.000
_cell.length_c   1.000
_cell.angle_alpha   90.00
_cell.angle_beta   90.00
_cell.angle_gamma   90.00
#
_symmetry.space_group_name_H-M   'P 1'
#
loop_
_entity.id
_entity.type
_entity.pdbx_description
1 polymer ?
#
loop_
_entity_poly.entity_id
_entity_poly.type
_entity_poly.pdbx_seq_one_letter_code
_entity_poly.pdbx_strand_id
1 'polypeptide(L)'
;MMVVLGLLGIILMIVDNELTFTHIDHHDTIFNWLVKLTITISTVLLIVLVLYYHYYDISLYCVNNSIEHWCIGLTGRKIVLIVLEIVICAVHPIPRKFPIDQYSRDASSSANSTKFYQSIPISLTYVPVDVALGLPMFARLYLCCRFITFHSRLVQDTSSQSLGYLNKISINFVFVIKTYFEQSPIRCLVIFCTVVFLIGSWSLRACDFKSNNEHISILDAMWFFIVTFTTVGYGDVTPATYCGRSKPNFIYETVFH
;
A
#
# COMPACT_ATOMS: atom_id res chain seq x y z
N MET A 1 -7.72 -16.37 5.89
CA MET A 1 -8.73 -15.72 5.02
C MET A 1 -8.43 -14.24 4.78
N MET A 2 -8.33 -13.39 5.81
CA MET A 2 -8.04 -11.95 5.65
C MET A 2 -6.77 -11.67 4.84
N VAL A 3 -5.66 -12.35 5.14
CA VAL A 3 -4.41 -12.20 4.37
C VAL A 3 -4.56 -12.59 2.92
N VAL A 4 -5.28 -13.67 2.63
CA VAL A 4 -5.49 -14.14 1.25
C VAL A 4 -6.23 -13.07 0.44
N LEU A 5 -7.25 -12.44 1.03
CA LEU A 5 -8.00 -11.37 0.39
C LEU A 5 -7.19 -10.08 0.26
N GLY A 6 -6.37 -9.75 1.28
CA GLY A 6 -5.45 -8.62 1.22
C GLY A 6 -4.42 -8.77 0.09
N LEU A 7 -3.80 -9.95 -0.02
CA LEU A 7 -2.84 -10.28 -1.08
C LEU A 7 -3.50 -10.33 -2.46
N LEU A 8 -4.68 -10.93 -2.56
CA LEU A 8 -5.46 -10.97 -3.80
C LEU A 8 -5.80 -9.55 -4.29
N GLY A 9 -6.18 -8.65 -3.37
CA GLY A 9 -6.41 -7.23 -3.70
C GLY A 9 -5.17 -6.54 -4.24
N ILE A 10 -3.98 -6.78 -3.65
CA ILE A 10 -2.71 -6.22 -4.13
C ILE A 10 -2.38 -6.76 -5.53
N ILE A 11 -2.51 -8.07 -5.74
CA ILE A 11 -2.23 -8.71 -7.04
C ILE A 11 -3.16 -8.15 -8.12
N LEU A 12 -4.47 -8.07 -7.85
CA LEU A 12 -5.44 -7.52 -8.80
C LEU A 12 -5.14 -6.05 -9.13
N MET A 13 -4.69 -5.25 -8.17
CA MET A 13 -4.28 -3.86 -8.42
C MET A 13 -3.03 -3.78 -9.29
N ILE A 14 -2.03 -4.65 -9.09
CA ILE A 14 -0.85 -4.70 -9.97
C ILE A 14 -1.30 -5.01 -11.40
N VAL A 15 -2.17 -6.00 -11.56
CA VAL A 15 -2.70 -6.40 -12.88
C VAL A 15 -3.51 -5.27 -13.54
N ASP A 16 -4.36 -4.57 -12.79
CA ASP A 16 -5.13 -3.42 -13.27
C ASP A 16 -4.23 -2.29 -13.80
N ASN A 17 -3.17 -1.99 -13.07
CA ASN A 17 -2.20 -0.96 -13.45
C ASN A 17 -1.35 -1.40 -14.67
N GLU A 18 -0.92 -2.65 -14.75
CA GLU A 18 -0.20 -3.17 -15.93
C GLU A 18 -1.08 -3.18 -17.19
N LEU A 19 -2.37 -3.50 -17.05
CA LEU A 19 -3.33 -3.42 -18.14
C LEU A 19 -3.50 -1.97 -18.61
N THR A 20 -3.57 -1.03 -17.66
CA THR A 20 -3.68 0.41 -17.96
C THR A 20 -2.43 0.93 -18.68
N PHE A 21 -1.24 0.39 -18.38
CA PHE A 21 0.01 0.79 -19.06
C PHE A 21 0.15 0.26 -20.48
N THR A 22 -0.38 -0.92 -20.78
CA THR A 22 -0.26 -1.56 -22.10
C THR A 22 -1.33 -1.13 -23.09
N HIS A 23 -2.50 -0.68 -22.61
CA HIS A 23 -3.69 -0.52 -23.44
C HIS A 23 -4.16 0.95 -23.54
N ILE A 24 -3.32 1.78 -24.17
CA ILE A 24 -3.61 3.20 -24.43
C ILE A 24 -4.53 3.40 -25.66
N ASP A 25 -4.89 2.32 -26.37
CA ASP A 25 -5.78 2.36 -27.54
C ASP A 25 -7.17 1.74 -27.25
N HIS A 26 -8.02 2.55 -26.62
CA HIS A 26 -9.49 2.65 -26.73
C HIS A 26 -10.45 1.43 -26.77
N HIS A 27 -10.05 0.15 -26.64
CA HIS A 27 -10.99 -0.98 -26.87
C HIS A 27 -11.44 -1.89 -25.70
N ASP A 28 -11.00 -1.71 -24.45
CA ASP A 28 -11.41 -2.63 -23.35
C ASP A 28 -12.09 -1.95 -22.14
N THR A 29 -13.25 -1.32 -22.38
CA THR A 29 -14.03 -0.69 -21.28
C THR A 29 -14.63 -1.70 -20.31
N ILE A 30 -15.03 -2.90 -20.76
CA ILE A 30 -15.72 -3.89 -19.93
C ILE A 30 -14.74 -4.62 -19.01
N PHE A 31 -13.57 -5.02 -19.52
CA PHE A 31 -12.60 -5.80 -18.74
C PHE A 31 -11.96 -4.96 -17.63
N ASN A 32 -11.50 -3.74 -17.93
CA ASN A 32 -10.99 -2.81 -16.93
C ASN A 32 -12.05 -2.51 -15.84
N TRP A 33 -13.30 -2.28 -16.26
CA TRP A 33 -14.39 -2.08 -15.30
C TRP A 33 -14.64 -3.29 -14.40
N LEU A 34 -14.56 -4.51 -14.94
CA LEU A 34 -14.73 -5.74 -14.18
C LEU A 34 -13.58 -5.98 -13.19
N VAL A 35 -12.34 -5.70 -13.57
CA VAL A 35 -11.17 -5.78 -12.67
C VAL A 35 -11.33 -4.80 -11.52
N LYS A 36 -11.64 -3.53 -11.81
CA LYS A 36 -11.89 -2.51 -10.78
C LYS A 36 -13.06 -2.87 -9.86
N LEU A 37 -14.15 -3.41 -10.40
CA LEU A 37 -15.28 -3.90 -9.61
C LEU A 37 -14.85 -5.05 -8.68
N THR A 38 -14.08 -6.01 -9.20
CA THR A 38 -13.57 -7.15 -8.41
C THR A 38 -12.69 -6.67 -7.26
N ILE A 39 -11.84 -5.66 -7.51
CA ILE A 39 -11.04 -5.00 -6.45
C ILE A 39 -11.99 -4.42 -5.40
N THR A 40 -13.00 -3.63 -5.76
CA THR A 40 -13.93 -3.05 -4.77
C THR A 40 -14.64 -4.12 -3.93
N ILE A 41 -15.16 -5.19 -4.55
CA ILE A 41 -15.81 -6.29 -3.82
C ILE A 41 -14.83 -6.94 -2.83
N SER A 42 -13.60 -7.22 -3.26
CA SER A 42 -12.58 -7.83 -2.40
C SER A 42 -12.25 -6.95 -1.19
N THR A 43 -12.27 -5.63 -1.32
CA THR A 43 -12.00 -4.69 -0.22
C THR A 43 -13.15 -4.56 0.75
N VAL A 44 -14.39 -4.54 0.27
CA VAL A 44 -15.57 -4.52 1.13
C VAL A 44 -15.62 -5.80 1.97
N LEU A 45 -15.38 -6.95 1.33
CA LEU A 45 -15.27 -8.23 2.03
C LEU A 45 -14.13 -8.22 3.05
N LEU A 46 -12.97 -7.65 2.71
CA LEU A 46 -11.84 -7.51 3.64
C LEU A 46 -12.21 -6.66 4.87
N ILE A 47 -12.87 -5.51 4.67
CA ILE A 47 -13.31 -4.63 5.76
C ILE A 47 -14.29 -5.35 6.68
N VAL A 48 -15.27 -6.07 6.12
CA VAL A 48 -16.23 -6.86 6.93
C VAL A 48 -15.49 -7.89 7.79
N LEU A 49 -14.49 -8.56 7.23
CA LEU A 49 -13.69 -9.53 7.99
C LEU A 49 -12.82 -8.86 9.07
N VAL A 50 -12.23 -7.69 8.80
CA VAL A 50 -11.46 -6.94 9.80
C VAL A 50 -12.38 -6.50 10.96
N LEU A 51 -13.59 -6.03 10.67
CA LEU A 51 -14.57 -5.71 11.71
C LEU A 51 -14.97 -6.93 12.53
N TYR A 52 -15.23 -8.05 11.86
CA TYR A 52 -15.58 -9.32 12.51
C TYR A 52 -14.43 -9.86 13.38
N TYR A 53 -13.18 -9.70 12.95
CA TYR A 53 -12.01 -10.01 13.77
C TYR A 53 -12.01 -9.19 15.06
N HIS A 54 -12.16 -7.87 14.97
CA HIS A 54 -12.10 -6.99 16.13
C HIS A 54 -13.27 -7.25 17.09
N TYR A 55 -14.44 -7.57 16.56
CA TYR A 55 -15.57 -8.02 17.37
C TYR A 55 -15.23 -9.25 18.20
N TYR A 56 -14.62 -10.28 17.60
CA TYR A 56 -14.22 -11.47 18.36
C TYR A 56 -13.09 -11.24 19.34
N ASP A 57 -12.10 -10.40 19.00
CA ASP A 57 -11.02 -10.04 19.93
C ASP A 57 -11.57 -9.36 21.18
N ILE A 58 -12.52 -8.44 21.01
CA ILE A 58 -13.21 -7.77 22.13
C ILE A 58 -14.07 -8.78 22.91
N SER A 59 -14.81 -9.65 22.22
CA SER A 59 -15.63 -10.68 22.87
C SER A 59 -14.80 -11.63 23.73
N LEU A 60 -13.67 -12.11 23.19
CA LEU A 60 -12.72 -12.96 23.91
C LEU A 60 -12.13 -12.23 25.13
N TYR A 61 -11.79 -10.94 24.98
CA TYR A 61 -11.32 -10.12 26.08
C TYR A 61 -12.37 -9.97 27.20
N CYS A 62 -13.65 -9.83 26.86
CA CYS A 62 -14.74 -9.71 27.83
C CYS A 62 -14.96 -11.03 28.58
N VAL A 63 -14.94 -12.16 27.87
CA VAL A 63 -15.07 -13.50 28.47
C VAL A 63 -13.92 -13.77 29.44
N ASN A 64 -12.67 -13.47 29.04
CA ASN A 64 -11.49 -13.72 29.88
C ASN A 64 -11.45 -12.86 31.17
N ASN A 65 -12.10 -11.69 31.16
CA ASN A 65 -12.15 -10.79 32.32
C ASN A 65 -13.52 -10.79 33.03
N SER A 66 -14.45 -11.66 32.62
CA SER A 66 -15.81 -11.73 33.16
C SER A 66 -16.57 -10.39 33.12
N ILE A 67 -16.39 -9.62 32.04
CA ILE A 67 -17.04 -8.33 31.82
C ILE A 67 -18.33 -8.54 31.02
N GLU A 68 -19.47 -8.14 31.58
CA GLU A 68 -20.79 -8.34 30.96
C GLU A 68 -21.07 -7.41 29.76
N HIS A 69 -20.43 -6.23 29.73
CA HIS A 69 -20.63 -5.24 28.67
C HIS A 69 -19.37 -5.03 27.82
N TRP A 70 -19.46 -5.36 26.53
CA TRP A 70 -18.36 -5.23 25.57
C TRP A 70 -17.82 -3.80 25.42
N CYS A 71 -18.66 -2.79 25.64
CA CYS A 71 -18.29 -1.38 25.59
C CYS A 71 -17.21 -1.01 26.61
N ILE A 72 -17.15 -1.72 27.75
CA ILE A 72 -16.20 -1.45 28.83
C ILE A 72 -14.78 -1.94 28.45
N GLY A 73 -14.69 -2.94 27.56
CA GLY A 73 -13.41 -3.43 27.03
C GLY A 73 -12.77 -2.54 25.95
N LEU A 74 -13.49 -1.53 25.44
CA LEU A 74 -13.02 -0.61 24.40
C LEU A 74 -12.20 0.55 25.01
N THR A 75 -10.87 0.45 24.98
CA THR A 75 -9.99 1.58 25.30
C THR A 75 -9.90 2.55 24.11
N GLY A 76 -9.83 3.87 24.35
CA GLY A 76 -9.69 4.87 23.28
C GLY A 76 -8.51 4.62 22.32
N ARG A 77 -7.37 4.16 22.85
CA ARG A 77 -6.22 3.74 22.01
C ARG A 77 -6.56 2.59 21.06
N LYS A 78 -7.35 1.60 21.50
CA LYS A 78 -7.79 0.48 20.64
C LYS A 78 -8.70 0.98 19.53
N ILE A 79 -9.64 1.87 19.85
CA ILE A 79 -10.56 2.46 18.86
C ILE A 79 -9.78 3.19 17.77
N VAL A 80 -8.80 4.02 18.14
CA VAL A 80 -7.97 4.75 17.17
C VAL A 80 -7.23 3.79 16.24
N LEU A 81 -6.66 2.70 16.77
CA LEU A 81 -5.98 1.68 15.96
C LEU A 81 -6.95 0.93 15.03
N ILE A 82 -8.16 0.60 15.50
CA ILE A 82 -9.20 -0.04 14.69
C ILE A 82 -9.63 0.88 13.54
N VAL A 83 -9.87 2.16 13.83
CA VAL A 83 -10.25 3.15 12.81
C VAL A 83 -9.13 3.32 11.78
N LEU A 84 -7.88 3.45 12.23
CA LEU A 84 -6.72 3.53 11.33
C LEU A 84 -6.62 2.28 10.45
N GLU A 85 -6.87 1.10 11.01
CA GLU A 85 -6.85 -0.17 10.27
C GLU A 85 -7.93 -0.20 9.18
N ILE A 86 -9.15 0.23 9.51
CA ILE A 86 -10.25 0.34 8.54
C ILE A 86 -9.91 1.35 7.45
N VAL A 87 -9.35 2.50 7.80
CA VAL A 87 -8.93 3.53 6.83
C VAL A 87 -7.91 2.94 5.86
N ILE A 88 -6.86 2.27 6.35
CA ILE A 88 -5.85 1.62 5.49
C ILE A 88 -6.50 0.57 4.57
N CYS A 89 -7.43 -0.24 5.09
CA CYS A 89 -8.14 -1.24 4.29
C CYS A 89 -9.09 -0.61 3.26
N ALA A 90 -9.63 0.57 3.53
CA ALA A 90 -10.57 1.28 2.67
C ALA A 90 -9.89 2.03 1.52
N VAL A 91 -8.60 2.34 1.62
CA VAL A 91 -7.87 2.94 0.49
C VAL A 91 -7.73 1.92 -0.63
N HIS A 92 -8.40 2.18 -1.76
CA HIS A 92 -8.29 1.47 -3.03
C HIS A 92 -8.64 2.42 -4.18
N PRO A 93 -8.15 2.19 -5.40
CA PRO A 93 -8.60 2.94 -6.57
C PRO A 93 -10.09 2.65 -6.80
N ILE A 94 -10.93 3.65 -6.49
CA ILE A 94 -12.38 3.54 -6.68
C ILE A 94 -12.68 3.66 -8.18
N PRO A 95 -13.51 2.78 -8.77
CA PRO A 95 -13.97 2.90 -10.15
C PRO A 95 -14.82 4.15 -10.31
N ARG A 96 -14.17 5.28 -10.53
CA ARG A 96 -14.83 6.57 -10.66
C ARG A 96 -15.17 6.79 -12.13
N LYS A 97 -16.47 6.74 -12.45
CA LYS A 97 -17.03 7.08 -13.76
C LYS A 97 -17.03 8.59 -14.00
N PHE A 98 -15.90 9.28 -13.92
CA PHE A 98 -15.87 10.65 -14.43
C PHE A 98 -15.30 10.65 -15.84
N PRO A 99 -16.14 10.88 -16.86
CA PRO A 99 -15.62 11.38 -18.13
C PRO A 99 -15.08 12.78 -17.85
N ILE A 100 -13.77 12.94 -17.72
CA ILE A 100 -13.11 14.27 -17.71
C ILE A 100 -12.29 14.35 -19.00
N ASP A 101 -12.96 14.05 -20.10
CA ASP A 101 -12.39 14.02 -21.44
C ASP A 101 -13.03 15.13 -22.29
N GLN A 102 -13.98 15.89 -21.71
CA GLN A 102 -14.73 16.93 -22.41
C GLN A 102 -14.24 18.35 -22.16
N TYR A 103 -13.27 18.60 -21.26
CA TYR A 103 -12.77 19.97 -21.08
C TYR A 103 -11.61 20.37 -22.01
N SER A 104 -11.01 19.42 -22.73
CA SER A 104 -9.89 19.72 -23.66
C SER A 104 -10.27 19.68 -25.13
N ARG A 105 -11.53 19.36 -25.49
CA ARG A 105 -11.98 19.32 -26.90
C ARG A 105 -12.80 20.52 -27.39
N ASP A 106 -13.22 21.42 -26.49
CA ASP A 106 -14.00 22.61 -26.89
C ASP A 106 -13.15 23.87 -27.11
N ALA A 107 -11.82 23.79 -26.96
CA ALA A 107 -10.92 24.93 -27.17
C ALA A 107 -10.37 25.06 -28.61
N SER A 108 -10.85 24.25 -29.56
CA SER A 108 -10.49 24.35 -30.98
C SER A 108 -11.66 24.80 -31.88
N SER A 109 -12.63 25.53 -31.32
CA SER A 109 -13.73 26.11 -32.10
C SER A 109 -14.28 27.42 -31.54
N SER A 110 -13.44 28.36 -31.11
CA SER A 110 -13.84 29.79 -31.17
C SER A 110 -12.66 30.73 -31.00
N ALA A 111 -12.62 31.71 -31.88
CA ALA A 111 -11.59 32.73 -31.99
C ALA A 111 -11.55 33.66 -30.76
N ASN A 112 -10.37 34.27 -30.56
CA ASN A 112 -10.14 35.57 -29.95
C ASN A 112 -10.88 35.87 -28.64
N SER A 113 -10.20 35.73 -27.49
CA SER A 113 -10.23 36.74 -26.43
C SER A 113 -9.23 36.46 -25.31
N THR A 114 -8.39 37.45 -25.09
CA THR A 114 -7.45 37.63 -23.98
C THR A 114 -8.12 37.48 -22.61
N LYS A 115 -7.73 36.47 -21.82
CA LYS A 115 -7.91 36.52 -20.36
C LYS A 115 -6.65 36.03 -19.63
N PHE A 116 -6.03 37.02 -19.02
CA PHE A 116 -4.92 37.00 -18.08
C PHE A 116 -5.28 36.14 -16.85
N TYR A 117 -4.84 34.88 -16.84
CA TYR A 117 -4.58 34.13 -15.61
C TYR A 117 -3.15 33.64 -15.69
N GLN A 118 -2.27 34.37 -15.02
CA GLN A 118 -0.89 33.99 -14.80
C GLN A 118 -0.86 32.84 -13.79
N SER A 119 -1.01 31.61 -14.29
CA SER A 119 -0.70 30.41 -13.54
C SER A 119 0.82 30.25 -13.48
N ILE A 120 1.34 30.17 -12.26
CA ILE A 120 2.70 29.74 -11.94
C ILE A 120 2.98 28.44 -12.72
N PRO A 121 4.13 28.30 -13.42
CA PRO A 121 4.42 27.10 -14.20
C PRO A 121 4.92 26.01 -13.25
N ILE A 122 4.04 25.47 -12.42
CA ILE A 122 4.25 24.17 -11.79
C ILE A 122 3.58 23.17 -12.73
N SER A 123 4.34 22.69 -13.69
CA SER A 123 3.96 21.54 -14.51
C SER A 123 3.93 20.30 -13.63
N LEU A 124 2.88 20.19 -12.81
CA LEU A 124 2.52 18.97 -12.11
C LEU A 124 2.03 18.01 -13.19
N THR A 125 2.94 17.23 -13.77
CA THR A 125 2.59 16.09 -14.61
C THR A 125 1.54 15.28 -13.87
N TYR A 126 0.35 15.21 -14.46
CA TYR A 126 -0.82 14.53 -13.91
C TYR A 126 -0.50 13.04 -13.74
N VAL A 127 -0.10 12.65 -12.53
CA VAL A 127 -0.06 11.23 -12.16
C VAL A 127 -1.52 10.79 -12.02
N PRO A 128 -1.98 9.79 -12.78
CA PRO A 128 -3.36 9.33 -12.67
C PRO A 128 -3.64 8.98 -11.21
N VAL A 129 -4.75 9.52 -10.69
CA VAL A 129 -5.17 9.38 -9.29
C VAL A 129 -5.23 7.90 -8.87
N ASP A 130 -5.51 7.00 -9.81
CA ASP A 130 -5.51 5.55 -9.64
C ASP A 130 -4.14 4.99 -9.24
N VAL A 131 -3.04 5.51 -9.81
CA VAL A 131 -1.67 5.10 -9.49
C VAL A 131 -1.22 5.66 -8.13
N ALA A 132 -1.56 6.92 -7.84
CA ALA A 132 -1.29 7.53 -6.54
C ALA A 132 -2.03 6.81 -5.39
N LEU A 133 -3.24 6.30 -5.66
CA LEU A 133 -4.03 5.47 -4.73
C LEU A 133 -3.56 4.00 -4.67
N GLY A 134 -2.75 3.54 -5.63
CA GLY A 134 -2.15 2.20 -5.62
C GLY A 134 -1.02 2.05 -4.59
N LEU A 135 -0.19 3.09 -4.40
CA LEU A 135 0.88 3.10 -3.39
C LEU A 135 0.41 2.80 -1.95
N PRO A 136 -0.62 3.48 -1.41
CA PRO A 136 -1.12 3.17 -0.07
C PRO A 136 -1.77 1.79 0.03
N MET A 137 -2.11 1.13 -1.08
CA MET A 137 -2.67 -0.23 -1.07
C MET A 137 -1.64 -1.27 -0.60
N PHE A 138 -0.34 -1.03 -0.78
CA PHE A 138 0.73 -1.86 -0.21
C PHE A 138 0.79 -1.82 1.32
N ALA A 139 0.21 -0.80 1.95
CA ALA A 139 0.14 -0.76 3.41
C ALA A 139 -0.52 -2.03 3.95
N ARG A 140 -1.46 -2.64 3.20
CA ARG A 140 -2.12 -3.92 3.54
C ARG A 140 -1.18 -5.10 3.76
N LEU A 141 0.10 -5.04 3.37
CA LEU A 141 1.10 -6.02 3.79
C LEU A 141 1.23 -6.12 5.32
N TYR A 142 0.78 -5.12 6.08
CA TYR A 142 0.69 -5.22 7.55
C TYR A 142 -0.16 -6.43 8.01
N LEU A 143 -1.15 -6.85 7.22
CA LEU A 143 -1.98 -8.04 7.50
C LEU A 143 -1.13 -9.32 7.49
N CYS A 144 -0.09 -9.40 6.66
CA CYS A 144 0.85 -10.52 6.66
C CYS A 144 1.63 -10.56 7.98
N CYS A 145 2.14 -9.43 8.45
CA CYS A 145 2.81 -9.34 9.76
C CYS A 145 1.89 -9.76 10.91
N ARG A 146 0.62 -9.35 10.86
CA ARG A 146 -0.40 -9.76 11.83
C ARG A 146 -0.63 -11.27 11.81
N PHE A 147 -0.72 -11.87 10.63
CA PHE A 147 -0.90 -13.31 10.47
C PHE A 147 0.30 -14.13 10.95
N ILE A 148 1.52 -13.67 10.64
CA ILE A 148 2.75 -14.29 11.17
C ILE A 148 2.74 -14.29 12.70
N THR A 149 2.33 -13.16 13.30
CA THR A 149 2.24 -13.03 14.75
C THR A 149 1.17 -13.95 15.34
N PHE A 150 -0.02 -13.99 14.74
CA PHE A 150 -1.15 -14.81 15.22
C PHE A 150 -0.93 -16.32 15.06
N HIS A 151 -0.24 -16.73 13.98
CA HIS A 151 0.10 -18.13 13.77
C HIS A 151 1.44 -18.52 14.41
N SER A 152 2.12 -17.59 15.09
CA SER A 152 3.35 -17.93 15.78
C SER A 152 3.07 -18.92 16.90
N ARG A 153 3.79 -20.06 16.89
CA ARG A 153 3.74 -21.08 17.94
C ARG A 153 3.92 -20.45 19.33
N LEU A 154 4.74 -19.41 19.42
CA LEU A 154 4.98 -18.65 20.65
C LEU A 154 3.70 -18.03 21.26
N VAL A 155 2.76 -17.59 20.42
CA VAL A 155 1.48 -17.02 20.88
C VAL A 155 0.42 -18.10 21.08
N GLN A 156 0.48 -19.20 20.33
CA GLN A 156 -0.49 -20.29 20.41
C GLN A 156 -0.20 -21.29 21.55
N ASP A 157 1.06 -21.47 21.91
CA ASP A 157 1.47 -22.45 22.91
C ASP A 157 1.19 -21.94 24.34
N THR A 158 0.28 -22.61 25.04
CA THR A 158 -0.08 -22.31 26.44
C THR A 158 1.12 -22.34 27.39
N SER A 159 2.11 -23.19 27.11
CA SER A 159 3.37 -23.28 27.87
C SER A 159 4.24 -22.03 27.72
N SER A 160 4.32 -21.47 26.51
CA SER A 160 5.03 -20.23 26.24
C SER A 160 4.34 -19.04 26.91
N GLN A 161 3.01 -19.01 26.89
CA GLN A 161 2.22 -17.99 27.57
C GLN A 161 2.39 -18.03 29.10
N SER A 162 2.39 -19.22 29.70
CA SER A 162 2.56 -19.37 31.15
C SER A 162 3.98 -18.96 31.60
N LEU A 163 5.02 -19.35 30.84
CA LEU A 163 6.40 -18.88 31.08
C LEU A 163 6.53 -17.37 30.97
N GLY A 164 5.85 -16.74 29.99
CA GLY A 164 5.80 -15.29 29.85
C GLY A 164 5.17 -14.61 31.07
N TYR A 165 4.04 -15.14 31.56
CA TYR A 165 3.36 -14.62 32.74
C TYR A 165 4.21 -14.74 34.02
N LEU A 166 4.85 -15.90 34.24
CA LEU A 166 5.72 -16.14 35.40
C LEU A 166 6.93 -15.19 35.42
N ASN A 167 7.49 -14.89 34.25
CA ASN A 167 8.60 -13.94 34.12
C ASN A 167 8.15 -12.48 34.02
N LYS A 168 6.85 -12.18 34.09
CA LYS A 168 6.26 -10.84 33.89
C LYS A 168 6.64 -10.21 32.54
N ILE A 169 6.83 -11.04 31.52
CA ILE A 169 7.14 -10.61 30.15
C ILE A 169 5.85 -10.65 29.34
N SER A 170 5.40 -9.50 28.84
CA SER A 170 4.28 -9.45 27.91
C SER A 170 4.72 -9.89 26.51
N ILE A 171 4.07 -10.93 25.98
CA ILE A 171 4.31 -11.42 24.62
C ILE A 171 3.68 -10.41 23.63
N ASN A 172 4.45 -9.39 23.27
CA ASN A 172 4.04 -8.36 22.33
C ASN A 172 4.48 -8.71 20.89
N PHE A 173 3.92 -8.03 19.90
CA PHE A 173 4.30 -8.19 18.49
C PHE A 173 5.81 -7.98 18.27
N VAL A 174 6.43 -7.00 18.93
CA VAL A 174 7.87 -6.72 18.86
C VAL A 174 8.68 -7.91 19.35
N PHE A 175 8.22 -8.57 20.41
CA PHE A 175 8.89 -9.74 20.97
C PHE A 175 8.85 -10.90 19.98
N VAL A 176 7.69 -11.17 19.39
CA VAL A 176 7.51 -12.22 18.38
C VAL A 176 8.42 -11.99 17.17
N ILE A 177 8.43 -10.78 16.61
CA ILE A 177 9.30 -10.43 15.47
C ILE A 177 10.78 -10.58 15.83
N LYS A 178 11.18 -10.13 17.03
CA LYS A 178 12.56 -10.28 17.51
C LYS A 178 12.94 -11.77 17.59
N THR A 179 12.06 -12.62 18.11
CA THR A 179 12.29 -14.06 18.18
C THR A 179 12.48 -14.69 16.80
N TYR A 180 11.69 -14.30 15.79
CA TYR A 180 11.87 -14.81 14.43
C TYR A 180 13.20 -14.39 13.81
N PHE A 181 13.61 -13.13 14.01
CA PHE A 181 14.90 -12.64 13.52
C PHE A 181 16.08 -13.37 14.18
N GLU A 182 15.97 -13.69 15.47
CA GLU A 182 16.99 -14.43 16.21
C GLU A 182 17.09 -15.90 15.76
N GLN A 183 15.95 -16.55 15.50
CA GLN A 183 15.93 -17.97 15.12
C GLN A 183 16.51 -18.23 13.73
N SER A 184 16.27 -17.35 12.76
CA SER A 184 16.85 -17.48 11.42
C SER A 184 17.03 -16.14 10.72
N PRO A 185 18.11 -15.42 11.05
CA PRO A 185 18.31 -14.05 10.56
C PRO A 185 18.37 -13.97 9.04
N ILE A 186 19.05 -14.95 8.40
CA ILE A 186 19.22 -14.99 6.93
C ILE A 186 17.87 -15.15 6.22
N ARG A 187 17.02 -16.08 6.67
CA ARG A 187 15.72 -16.33 6.03
C ARG A 187 14.81 -15.10 6.14
N CYS A 188 14.75 -14.50 7.33
CA CYS A 188 13.96 -13.30 7.56
C CYS A 188 14.45 -12.12 6.71
N LEU A 189 15.77 -11.93 6.62
CA LEU A 189 16.36 -10.86 5.82
C LEU A 189 16.10 -11.07 4.32
N VAL A 190 16.27 -12.28 3.80
CA VAL A 190 15.99 -12.58 2.39
C VAL A 190 14.52 -12.32 2.04
N ILE A 191 13.58 -12.77 2.87
CA ILE A 191 12.14 -12.51 2.67
C ILE A 191 11.85 -11.00 2.71
N PHE A 192 12.44 -10.27 3.66
CA PHE A 192 12.26 -8.83 3.75
C PHE A 192 12.81 -8.10 2.52
N CYS A 193 14.04 -8.43 2.10
CA CYS A 193 14.67 -7.85 0.92
C CYS A 193 13.88 -8.13 -0.37
N THR A 194 13.36 -9.35 -0.56
CA THR A 194 12.56 -9.67 -1.75
C THR A 194 11.23 -8.92 -1.78
N VAL A 195 10.55 -8.77 -0.64
CA VAL A 195 9.32 -7.97 -0.55
C VAL A 195 9.58 -6.51 -0.86
N VAL A 196 10.63 -5.92 -0.26
CA VAL A 196 11.02 -4.53 -0.51
C VAL A 196 11.43 -4.31 -1.97
N PHE A 197 12.15 -5.27 -2.56
CA PHE A 197 12.52 -5.25 -3.97
C PHE A 197 11.31 -5.22 -4.91
N LEU A 198 10.32 -6.10 -4.69
CA LEU A 198 9.13 -6.17 -5.53
C LEU A 198 8.29 -4.90 -5.42
N ILE A 199 8.04 -4.42 -4.18
CA ILE A 199 7.25 -3.22 -3.93
C ILE A 199 7.95 -1.99 -4.51
N GLY A 200 9.25 -1.85 -4.28
CA GLY A 200 10.03 -0.70 -4.74
C GLY A 200 10.14 -0.62 -6.25
N SER A 201 10.46 -1.74 -6.91
CA SER A 201 10.55 -1.81 -8.37
C SER A 201 9.22 -1.45 -9.04
N TRP A 202 8.11 -1.99 -8.52
CA TRP A 202 6.78 -1.68 -9.04
C TRP A 202 6.38 -0.22 -8.77
N SER A 203 6.65 0.29 -7.57
CA SER A 203 6.33 1.67 -7.18
C SER A 203 7.07 2.71 -8.02
N LEU A 204 8.35 2.46 -8.33
CA LEU A 204 9.14 3.31 -9.21
C LEU A 204 8.57 3.37 -10.62
N ARG A 205 8.22 2.21 -11.18
CA ARG A 205 7.60 2.13 -12.51
C ARG A 205 6.25 2.85 -12.53
N ALA A 206 5.45 2.66 -11.48
CA ALA A 206 4.16 3.33 -11.34
C ALA A 206 4.32 4.85 -11.26
N CYS A 207 5.31 5.33 -10.52
CA CYS A 207 5.64 6.76 -10.40
C CYS A 207 6.10 7.40 -11.73
N ASP A 208 6.87 6.68 -12.57
CA ASP A 208 7.42 7.20 -13.82
C ASP A 208 6.49 7.06 -15.04
N PHE A 209 5.19 6.95 -14.79
CA PHE A 209 4.20 6.96 -15.86
C PHE A 209 4.11 8.34 -16.52
N LYS A 210 4.56 8.45 -17.78
CA LYS A 210 4.36 9.65 -18.61
C LYS A 210 3.17 9.47 -19.54
N SER A 211 2.39 10.54 -19.68
CA SER A 211 1.22 10.63 -20.58
C SER A 211 1.51 10.39 -22.06
N ASN A 212 2.78 10.27 -22.46
CA ASN A 212 3.22 10.15 -23.85
C ASN A 212 3.73 8.73 -24.21
N ASN A 213 3.27 7.70 -23.50
CA ASN A 213 3.62 6.28 -23.66
C ASN A 213 5.08 5.92 -23.32
N GLU A 214 5.93 6.90 -23.01
CA GLU A 214 7.28 6.69 -22.52
C GLU A 214 7.27 6.35 -21.02
N HIS A 215 7.13 5.08 -20.69
CA HIS A 215 7.32 4.57 -19.34
C HIS A 215 8.62 3.76 -19.26
N ILE A 216 9.23 3.75 -18.07
CA ILE A 216 10.40 2.90 -17.80
C ILE A 216 9.97 1.43 -17.93
N SER A 217 10.78 0.64 -18.64
CA SER A 217 10.54 -0.80 -18.75
C SER A 217 10.64 -1.46 -17.36
N ILE A 218 9.95 -2.58 -17.15
CA ILE A 218 10.03 -3.28 -15.84
C ILE A 218 11.48 -3.65 -15.47
N LEU A 219 12.29 -3.99 -16.47
CA LEU A 219 13.68 -4.39 -16.27
C LEU A 219 14.55 -3.21 -15.83
N ASP A 220 14.35 -2.04 -16.44
CA ASP A 220 15.05 -0.80 -16.07
C ASP A 220 14.62 -0.32 -14.68
N ALA A 221 13.35 -0.48 -14.32
CA ALA A 221 12.85 -0.14 -12.98
C ALA A 221 13.43 -1.09 -11.91
N MET A 222 13.51 -2.39 -12.19
CA MET A 222 14.16 -3.38 -11.32
C MET A 222 15.65 -3.09 -11.15
N TRP A 223 16.35 -2.79 -12.24
CA TRP A 223 17.77 -2.41 -12.23
C TRP A 223 18.01 -1.17 -11.40
N PHE A 224 17.25 -0.09 -11.67
CA PHE A 224 17.34 1.15 -10.93
C PHE A 224 17.09 0.94 -9.43
N PHE A 225 16.09 0.12 -9.06
CA PHE A 225 15.84 -0.19 -7.66
C PHE A 225 17.02 -0.93 -7.01
N ILE A 226 17.61 -1.94 -7.67
CA ILE A 226 18.75 -2.69 -7.12
C ILE A 226 19.95 -1.77 -6.90
N VAL A 227 20.29 -0.96 -7.91
CA VAL A 227 21.43 -0.02 -7.85
C VAL A 227 21.23 1.03 -6.76
N THR A 228 19.98 1.45 -6.53
CA THR A 228 19.62 2.39 -5.46
C THR A 228 19.64 1.72 -4.09
N PHE A 229 19.06 0.53 -3.95
CA PHE A 229 19.00 -0.22 -2.69
C PHE A 229 20.39 -0.64 -2.20
N THR A 230 21.28 -0.97 -3.13
CA THR A 230 22.70 -1.25 -2.86
C THR A 230 23.56 0.01 -2.71
N THR A 231 22.96 1.20 -2.87
CA THR A 231 23.63 2.52 -2.79
C THR A 231 24.80 2.70 -3.76
N VAL A 232 24.81 1.98 -4.89
CA VAL A 232 25.86 2.06 -5.90
C VAL A 232 25.69 3.31 -6.78
N GLY A 233 24.46 3.57 -7.24
CA GLY A 233 24.11 4.82 -7.92
C GLY A 233 24.86 5.12 -9.22
N TYR A 234 24.92 4.19 -10.19
CA TYR A 234 25.60 4.39 -11.48
C TYR A 234 25.10 5.61 -12.28
N GLY A 235 23.80 5.92 -12.19
CA GLY A 235 23.18 7.08 -12.86
C GLY A 235 22.89 6.89 -14.36
N ASP A 236 22.94 5.65 -14.84
CA ASP A 236 22.64 5.23 -16.22
C ASP A 236 21.14 5.27 -16.55
N VAL A 237 20.30 4.81 -15.61
CA VAL A 237 18.84 4.92 -15.68
C VAL A 237 18.39 5.88 -14.58
N THR A 238 17.55 6.86 -14.92
CA THR A 238 16.97 7.77 -13.93
C THR A 238 15.49 8.05 -14.21
N PRO A 239 14.63 8.10 -13.18
CA PRO A 239 13.25 8.51 -13.35
C PRO A 239 13.18 9.96 -13.80
N ALA A 240 12.29 10.25 -14.73
CA ALA A 240 12.11 11.58 -15.28
C ALA A 240 11.09 12.40 -14.47
N THR A 241 10.10 11.74 -13.89
CA THR A 241 9.01 12.34 -13.13
C THR A 241 9.42 12.73 -11.71
N TYR A 242 8.72 13.71 -11.13
CA TYR A 242 8.90 14.14 -9.74
C TYR A 242 8.47 13.08 -8.70
N CYS A 243 7.61 12.12 -9.07
CA CYS A 243 7.22 11.00 -8.19
C CYS A 243 8.38 10.00 -8.06
N GLY A 244 8.99 9.63 -9.19
CA GLY A 244 10.09 8.66 -9.22
C GLY A 244 11.42 9.26 -8.77
N ARG A 245 11.65 10.55 -9.06
CA ARG A 245 12.69 11.33 -8.40
C ARG A 245 12.23 11.56 -6.97
N SER A 246 12.64 10.69 -6.05
CA SER A 246 12.68 11.01 -4.64
C SER A 246 13.67 12.17 -4.44
N LYS A 247 13.34 13.39 -4.90
CA LYS A 247 14.14 14.57 -4.61
C LYS A 247 14.15 14.68 -3.09
N PRO A 248 15.28 14.42 -2.43
CA PRO A 248 15.40 14.61 -1.00
C PRO A 248 15.71 16.09 -0.79
N ASN A 249 14.81 16.99 -1.20
CA ASN A 249 14.89 18.38 -0.72
C ASN A 249 14.57 18.45 0.78
N PHE A 250 14.22 17.34 1.43
CA PHE A 250 14.11 17.28 2.88
C PHE A 250 15.38 16.76 3.59
N ILE A 251 16.23 15.98 2.90
CA ILE A 251 17.43 15.37 3.51
C ILE A 251 18.72 16.14 3.13
N TYR A 252 18.80 16.75 1.94
CA TYR A 252 19.97 17.52 1.54
C TYR A 252 19.98 18.97 2.05
N GLU A 253 18.81 19.57 2.32
CA GLU A 253 18.71 20.99 2.74
C GLU A 253 18.90 21.21 4.25
N THR A 254 18.94 20.15 5.07
CA THR A 254 19.10 20.24 6.55
C THR A 254 20.48 19.83 7.06
N VAL A 255 21.38 19.33 6.20
CA VAL A 255 22.73 18.90 6.60
C VAL A 255 23.84 19.77 6.00
N PHE A 256 23.53 20.58 4.97
CA PHE A 256 24.50 21.49 4.34
C PHE A 256 24.00 22.95 4.25
N HIS A 257 23.32 23.42 5.29
CA HIS A 257 23.20 24.85 5.58
C HIS A 257 23.28 25.13 7.08
#